data_AF-A0A0G1T7F1-F1
#
_entry.id   AF-A0A0G1T7F1-F1
#
_cell.length_a   1.000
_cell.length_b   1.000
_cell.length_c   1.000
_cell.angle_alpha   90.00
_cell.angle_beta   90.00
_cell.angle_gamma   90.00
#
_symmetry.space_group_name_H-M   'P 1'
#
loop_
_entity.id
_entity.type
_entity.pdbx_description
1 polymer ?
#
loop_
_entity_poly.entity_id
_entity_poly.type
_entity_poly.pdbx_seq_one_letter_code
_entity_poly.pdbx_strand_id
1 'polypeptide(L)'
;MSRIGIQPVEIPSGVTVTLNGKIATVKGPKGTLQFNFHELVSVEQQEQELVVKRSNDEKLAKSLHGLTRKLLFNMVEGVTQGFVKALEIQGVG
;
A
#
# COMPACT_ATOMS: atom_id res chain seq x y z
N MET A 1 15.86 11.75 -0.25
CA MET A 1 15.42 10.52 -0.95
C MET A 1 14.58 9.69 0.01
N SER A 2 13.32 9.41 -0.33
CA SER A 2 12.49 8.56 0.53
C SER A 2 13.01 7.12 0.44
N ARG A 3 13.60 6.62 1.53
CA ARG A 3 14.11 5.24 1.66
C ARG A 3 12.97 4.22 1.81
N ILE A 4 11.77 4.70 2.10
CA ILE A 4 10.57 3.90 2.38
C ILE A 4 10.13 3.08 1.15
N GLY A 5 10.32 3.59 -0.07
CA GLY A 5 9.93 2.86 -1.28
C GLY A 5 10.75 1.58 -1.53
N ILE A 6 11.98 1.51 -1.02
CA ILE A 6 12.87 0.34 -1.22
C ILE A 6 12.46 -0.81 -0.31
N GLN A 7 11.80 -0.52 0.81
CA GLN A 7 11.42 -1.53 1.78
C GLN A 7 10.24 -2.35 1.23
N PRO A 8 10.35 -3.68 1.21
CA PRO A 8 9.23 -4.53 0.86
C PRO A 8 8.03 -4.31 1.80
N VAL A 9 6.85 -4.69 1.33
CA VAL A 9 5.63 -4.74 2.12
C VAL A 9 5.34 -6.21 2.40
N GLU A 10 5.51 -6.62 3.65
CA GLU A 10 5.17 -7.97 4.10
C GLU A 10 3.65 -8.20 4.06
N ILE A 11 3.25 -9.36 3.56
CA ILE A 11 1.86 -9.79 3.48
C ILE A 11 1.61 -10.77 4.64
N PRO A 12 0.89 -10.36 5.70
CA PRO A 12 0.57 -11.23 6.82
C PRO A 12 -0.39 -12.35 6.38
N SER A 13 -0.35 -13.46 7.11
CA SER A 13 -1.19 -14.64 6.84
C SER A 13 -2.68 -14.27 6.85
N GLY A 14 -3.41 -14.73 5.83
CA GLY A 14 -4.84 -14.42 5.66
C GLY A 14 -5.13 -13.16 4.83
N VAL A 15 -4.09 -12.50 4.29
CA VAL A 15 -4.22 -11.47 3.26
C VAL A 15 -3.83 -12.05 1.91
N THR A 16 -4.65 -11.81 0.90
CA THR A 16 -4.38 -12.17 -0.49
C THR A 16 -4.25 -10.89 -1.32
N VAL A 17 -3.14 -10.76 -2.03
CA VAL A 17 -2.92 -9.66 -2.97
C VAL A 17 -3.01 -10.22 -4.38
N THR A 18 -3.78 -9.57 -5.24
CA THR A 18 -3.85 -9.87 -6.67
C THR A 18 -3.44 -8.65 -7.47
N LEU A 19 -2.55 -8.86 -8.45
CA LEU A 19 -2.03 -7.81 -9.31
C LEU A 19 -2.60 -8.02 -10.73
N ASN A 20 -3.51 -7.14 -11.14
CA ASN A 20 -4.10 -7.11 -12.47
C ASN A 20 -3.55 -5.91 -13.25
N GLY A 21 -2.34 -6.08 -13.81
CA GLY A 21 -1.66 -5.02 -14.55
C GLY A 21 -1.34 -3.82 -13.66
N LYS A 22 -2.14 -2.75 -13.76
CA LYS A 22 -2.00 -1.51 -12.97
C LYS A 22 -2.88 -1.48 -11.72
N ILE A 23 -3.68 -2.53 -11.50
CA ILE A 23 -4.62 -2.62 -10.39
C ILE A 23 -4.11 -3.62 -9.36
N ALA A 24 -3.85 -3.14 -8.15
CA ALA A 24 -3.59 -3.99 -6.98
C ALA A 24 -4.88 -4.15 -6.17
N THR A 25 -5.31 -5.39 -5.97
CA THR A 25 -6.44 -5.72 -5.10
C THR A 25 -5.92 -6.47 -3.89
N VAL A 26 -6.22 -5.95 -2.70
CA VAL A 26 -5.83 -6.52 -1.41
C VAL A 26 -7.09 -7.00 -0.71
N LYS A 27 -7.16 -8.29 -0.44
CA LYS A 27 -8.28 -8.95 0.26
C LYS A 27 -7.80 -9.47 1.61
N GLY A 28 -8.55 -9.17 2.67
CA GLY A 28 -8.26 -9.68 4.00
C GLY A 28 -9.54 -9.88 4.81
N PRO A 29 -9.41 -10.18 6.12
CA PRO A 29 -10.55 -10.52 6.97
C PRO A 29 -11.56 -9.36 7.12
N LYS A 30 -11.12 -8.11 7.04
CA LYS A 30 -12.00 -6.93 7.19
C LYS A 30 -12.59 -6.41 5.87
N GLY A 31 -12.23 -6.99 4.73
CA GLY A 31 -12.79 -6.61 3.43
C GLY A 31 -11.79 -6.64 2.28
N THR A 32 -12.15 -5.97 1.19
CA THR A 32 -11.35 -5.87 -0.04
C THR A 32 -11.09 -4.42 -0.37
N LEU A 33 -9.84 -4.08 -0.66
CA LEU A 33 -9.42 -2.77 -1.14
C LEU A 33 -8.80 -2.91 -2.53
N GLN A 34 -9.07 -1.95 -3.41
CA GLN A 34 -8.52 -1.90 -4.75
C GLN A 34 -7.82 -0.56 -4.95
N PHE A 35 -6.63 -0.60 -5.54
CA PHE A 35 -5.83 0.57 -5.82
C PHE A 35 -5.25 0.51 -7.23
N ASN A 36 -5.44 1.58 -8.00
CA ASN A 36 -4.86 1.73 -9.32
C ASN A 36 -3.60 2.60 -9.22
N PHE A 37 -2.45 2.05 -9.59
CA PHE A 37 -1.16 2.74 -9.51
C PHE A 37 -0.69 3.26 -10.87
N HIS A 38 0.14 4.30 -10.82
CA HIS A 38 0.65 4.97 -12.02
C HIS A 38 1.63 4.07 -12.78
N GLU A 39 1.66 4.19 -14.11
CA GLU A 39 2.51 3.40 -15.01
C GLU A 39 4.03 3.59 -14.88
N LEU A 40 4.45 4.61 -14.14
CA LEU A 40 5.86 4.87 -13.85
C LEU A 40 6.37 4.00 -12.69
N VAL A 41 5.47 3.20 -12.10
CA VAL A 41 5.71 2.33 -10.95
C VAL A 41 5.14 0.96 -11.27
N SER A 42 5.91 -0.08 -11.03
CA SER A 42 5.47 -1.47 -11.10
C SER A 42 5.47 -2.08 -9.70
N VAL A 43 4.61 -3.08 -9.49
CA VAL A 43 4.53 -3.83 -8.24
C VAL A 43 4.77 -5.29 -8.59
N GLU A 44 5.72 -5.92 -7.91
CA GLU A 44 6.03 -7.33 -8.03
C GLU A 44 5.69 -8.03 -6.72
N GLN A 45 5.08 -9.20 -6.82
CA GLN A 45 4.81 -10.06 -5.68
C GLN A 45 5.87 -11.15 -5.59
N GLN A 46 6.62 -11.18 -4.50
CA GLN A 46 7.62 -12.18 -4.17
C GLN A 46 7.14 -12.97 -2.96
N GLU A 47 6.42 -14.07 -3.22
CA GLU A 47 5.86 -14.97 -2.20
C GLU A 47 5.01 -14.26 -1.13
N GLN A 48 5.63 -13.82 -0.03
CA GLN A 48 5.01 -13.13 1.10
C GLN A 48 5.35 -11.63 1.15
N GLU A 49 6.01 -11.08 0.15
CA GLU A 49 6.41 -9.68 0.09
C GLU A 49 5.94 -9.02 -1.21
N LEU A 50 5.56 -7.75 -1.13
CA LEU A 50 5.39 -6.88 -2.31
C LEU A 50 6.59 -5.96 -2.44
N VAL A 51 7.24 -6.01 -3.59
CA VAL A 51 8.33 -5.12 -3.96
C VAL A 51 7.80 -4.12 -4.98
N VAL A 52 7.92 -2.84 -4.68
CA VAL A 52 7.58 -1.78 -5.61
C VAL A 52 8.85 -1.40 -6.37
N LYS A 53 8.75 -1.28 -7.70
CA LYS A 53 9.83 -0.84 -8.59
C LYS A 53 9.40 0.41 -9.34
N ARG A 54 10.37 1.25 -9.70
CA ARG A 54 10.17 2.47 -10.48
C ARG A 54 10.81 2.31 -11.85
N SER A 55 10.19 2.90 -12.87
CA SER A 55 10.69 2.81 -14.24
C SER A 55 11.89 3.73 -14.51
N ASN A 56 12.00 4.86 -13.79
CA ASN A 56 13.11 5.80 -13.92
C ASN A 56 13.45 6.50 -12.59
N ASP A 57 14.52 7.29 -12.59
CA ASP A 57 15.02 8.04 -11.43
C ASP A 57 14.60 9.51 -11.38
N GLU A 58 13.61 9.88 -12.18
CA GLU A 58 13.04 11.22 -12.17
C GLU A 58 12.32 11.51 -10.85
N LYS A 59 12.19 12.80 -10.54
CA LYS A 59 11.59 13.28 -9.29
C LYS A 59 10.16 12.75 -9.11
N LEU A 60 9.41 12.65 -10.20
CA LEU A 60 8.02 12.18 -10.19
C LEU A 60 7.95 10.68 -9.88
N ALA A 61 8.70 9.84 -10.59
CA ALA A 61 8.74 8.40 -10.32
C ALA A 61 9.25 8.08 -8.90
N LYS A 62 10.26 8.81 -8.40
CA LYS A 62 10.73 8.68 -7.00
C LYS A 62 9.66 9.01 -5.97
N SER A 63 8.82 10.02 -6.23
CA SER A 63 7.74 10.42 -5.33
C SER A 63 6.60 9.40 -5.35
N LEU A 64 6.21 8.95 -6.54
CA LEU A 64 5.20 7.92 -6.72
C LEU A 64 5.63 6.58 -6.12
N HIS A 65 6.90 6.23 -6.22
CA HIS A 65 7.44 4.99 -5.67
C HIS A 65 7.17 4.87 -4.15
N GLY A 66 7.50 5.92 -3.39
CA GLY A 66 7.24 5.94 -1.95
C GLY A 66 5.75 5.98 -1.61
N LEU A 67 4.95 6.71 -2.39
CA LEU A 67 3.51 6.80 -2.23
C LEU A 67 2.83 5.43 -2.44
N THR A 68 3.09 4.78 -3.57
CA THR A 68 2.53 3.47 -3.93
C THR A 68 2.86 2.43 -2.86
N ARG A 69 4.13 2.37 -2.42
CA ARG A 69 4.52 1.47 -1.31
C ARG A 69 3.71 1.74 -0.05
N LYS A 70 3.57 3.01 0.35
CA LYS A 70 2.84 3.35 1.59
C LYS A 70 1.35 3.06 1.48
N LEU A 71 0.74 3.27 0.31
CA LEU A 71 -0.66 2.92 0.06
C LEU A 71 -0.89 1.41 0.15
N LEU A 72 -0.03 0.60 -0.50
CA LEU A 72 -0.12 -0.86 -0.41
C LEU A 72 0.04 -1.36 1.02
N PHE A 73 1.02 -0.83 1.76
CA PHE A 73 1.20 -1.15 3.18
C PHE A 73 -0.05 -0.82 4.00
N ASN A 74 -0.60 0.38 3.84
CA ASN A 74 -1.81 0.81 4.56
C ASN A 74 -3.04 -0.01 4.15
N MET A 75 -3.13 -0.49 2.90
CA MET A 75 -4.20 -1.39 2.49
C MET A 75 -4.12 -2.74 3.20
N VAL A 76 -2.92 -3.32 3.27
CA VAL A 76 -2.66 -4.59 3.98
C VAL A 76 -2.98 -4.44 5.47
N GLU A 77 -2.51 -3.37 6.11
CA GLU A 77 -2.82 -3.04 7.51
C GLU A 77 -4.32 -2.77 7.71
N GLY A 78 -4.96 -2.07 6.76
CA GLY A 78 -6.39 -1.75 6.82
C GLY A 78 -7.30 -2.97 6.72
N VAL A 79 -7.00 -3.94 5.86
CA VAL A 79 -7.81 -5.17 5.76
C VAL A 79 -7.56 -6.15 6.91
N THR A 80 -6.51 -5.95 7.72
CA THR A 80 -6.16 -6.79 8.87
C THR A 80 -6.55 -6.13 10.20
N GLN A 81 -5.93 -5.01 10.53
CA GLN A 81 -6.12 -4.28 11.79
C GLN A 81 -7.26 -3.27 11.71
N GLY A 82 -7.61 -2.79 10.51
CA GLY A 82 -8.58 -1.70 10.35
C GLY A 82 -7.97 -0.34 10.70
N PHE A 83 -8.80 0.70 10.73
CA PHE A 83 -8.38 2.05 11.08
C PHE A 83 -9.35 2.65 12.09
N VAL A 84 -8.83 3.28 13.13
CA VAL A 84 -9.62 3.98 14.16
C VAL A 84 -9.02 5.36 14.35
N LYS A 85 -9.89 6.38 14.38
CA LYS A 85 -9.51 7.74 14.73
C LYS A 85 -10.36 8.19 15.91
N ALA A 86 -9.72 8.49 17.04
CA ALA A 86 -10.40 9.06 18.19
C ALA A 86 -10.74 10.53 17.90
N LEU A 87 -11.99 10.91 18.16
CA LEU A 87 -12.44 12.30 18.12
C LEU A 87 -12.75 12.71 19.55
N GLU A 88 -12.17 13.83 19.97
CA GLU A 88 -12.42 14.41 21.28
C GLU A 88 -13.28 15.66 21.10
N ILE A 89 -14.41 15.70 21.81
CA ILE A 89 -15.33 16.83 21.81
C ILE A 89 -15.17 17.53 23.15
N GLN A 90 -14.82 18.81 23.12
CA GLN A 90 -14.65 19.64 24.31
C GLN A 90 -15.80 20.64 24.39
N GLY A 91 -16.59 20.54 25.45
CA GLY A 91 -17.74 21.41 25.71
C GLY A 91 -18.13 21.34 27.19
N VAL A 92 -18.67 22.43 27.72
CA VAL A 92 -19.25 22.46 29.07
C VAL A 92 -20.63 21.79 29.15
N GLY A 93 -21.13 21.31 28.00
CA GLY A 93 -22.44 20.68 27.74
C GLY A 93 -22.69 20.60 26.24
#